data_AF-A0A379Z2I1-F1
#
_entry.id   AF-A0A379Z2I1-F1
#
_cell.length_a   1.000
_cell.length_b   1.000
_cell.length_c   1.000
_cell.angle_alpha   90.00
_cell.angle_beta   90.00
_cell.angle_gamma   90.00
#
_symmetry.space_group_name_H-M   'P 1'
#
loop_
_entity.id
_entity.type
_entity.pdbx_description
1 polymer ?
#
loop_
_entity_poly.entity_id
_entity_poly.type
_entity_poly.pdbx_seq_one_letter_code
_entity_poly.pdbx_strand_id
1 'polypeptide(L)'
;MGIILYGFRLTFQQIADVGASGIIIDALTLITTFLLACWLGKKVFGIDSQTAILIGAGSSICGAAAVMATEPVLKADSSKVAVAVSTVVVFGTLAIFVYPWLYQLNEHFQWLPFSQETFGIYAGSTIHEVAQVVAAGHAIGPDAENAAVIAKMIRVMMLAPFLLLLSGYISRGSAGKAEKSAITIPWFAVLFIAVAGLNSFNLLPATLVRHLITADTWMLAMAMAALGLTTHISAVRQAGVKPILLATLLFVWLLVGGGAINQLVQHLL
;
A
#
# COMPACT_ATOMS: atom_id res chain seq x y z
N MET A 1 15.38 3.12 -2.44
CA MET A 1 16.37 2.87 -3.50
C MET A 1 16.08 1.58 -4.25
N GLY A 2 15.97 0.41 -3.60
CA GLY A 2 15.57 -0.84 -4.27
C GLY A 2 14.32 -0.69 -5.14
N ILE A 3 13.23 -0.13 -4.61
CA ILE A 3 12.00 0.13 -5.39
C ILE A 3 12.21 1.11 -6.55
N ILE A 4 13.09 2.10 -6.44
CA ILE A 4 13.37 3.01 -7.56
C ILE A 4 14.05 2.25 -8.69
N LEU A 5 15.06 1.43 -8.35
CA LEU A 5 15.77 0.58 -9.32
C LEU A 5 14.88 -0.52 -9.88
N TYR A 6 13.91 -1.01 -9.12
CA TYR A 6 12.87 -1.93 -9.60
C TYR A 6 12.14 -1.39 -10.83
N GLY A 7 12.05 -0.05 -10.99
CA GLY A 7 11.50 0.56 -12.20
C GLY A 7 12.19 0.08 -13.49
N PHE A 8 13.45 -0.37 -13.44
CA PHE A 8 14.15 -0.95 -14.60
C PHE A 8 13.63 -2.33 -15.01
N ARG A 9 12.78 -2.97 -14.20
CA ARG A 9 12.08 -4.21 -14.57
C ARG A 9 10.79 -3.95 -15.35
N LEU A 10 10.34 -2.70 -15.36
CA LEU A 10 9.02 -2.31 -15.86
C LEU A 10 9.13 -1.37 -17.06
N THR A 11 8.08 -1.38 -17.85
CA THR A 11 7.90 -0.50 -19.00
C THR A 11 6.62 0.32 -18.85
N PHE A 12 6.53 1.43 -19.58
CA PHE A 12 5.32 2.24 -19.68
C PHE A 12 4.18 1.45 -20.31
N GLN A 13 4.48 0.45 -21.15
CA GLN A 13 3.47 -0.47 -21.66
C GLN A 13 2.82 -1.25 -20.50
N GLN A 14 3.63 -1.91 -19.66
CA GLN A 14 3.12 -2.65 -18.50
C GLN A 14 2.38 -1.75 -17.49
N ILE A 15 2.84 -0.50 -17.30
CA ILE A 15 2.12 0.48 -16.47
C ILE A 15 0.79 0.88 -17.10
N ALA A 16 0.76 1.03 -18.42
CA ALA A 16 -0.46 1.35 -19.17
C ALA A 16 -1.44 0.17 -19.24
N ASP A 17 -0.95 -1.08 -19.20
CA ASP A 17 -1.78 -2.30 -19.17
C ASP A 17 -2.57 -2.39 -17.85
N VAL A 18 -1.96 -2.03 -16.71
CA VAL A 18 -2.70 -1.81 -15.44
C VAL A 18 -3.65 -0.62 -15.55
N GLY A 19 -3.21 0.44 -16.23
CA GLY A 19 -4.07 1.48 -16.81
C GLY A 19 -5.12 2.10 -15.88
N ALA A 20 -6.30 2.36 -16.44
CA ALA A 20 -7.40 2.99 -15.73
C ALA A 20 -8.05 2.08 -14.68
N SER A 21 -8.05 0.76 -14.90
CA SER A 21 -8.63 -0.21 -13.96
C SER A 21 -7.86 -0.19 -12.64
N GLY A 22 -6.52 -0.19 -12.67
CA GLY A 22 -5.69 -0.07 -11.47
C GLY A 22 -5.95 1.22 -10.69
N ILE A 23 -6.06 2.37 -11.38
CA ILE A 23 -6.37 3.66 -10.75
C ILE A 23 -7.74 3.61 -10.06
N ILE A 24 -8.76 3.07 -10.71
CA ILE A 24 -10.12 2.97 -10.14
C ILE A 24 -10.13 2.01 -8.95
N ILE A 25 -9.49 0.84 -9.06
CA ILE A 25 -9.37 -0.14 -7.99
C ILE A 25 -8.68 0.47 -6.76
N ASP A 26 -7.56 1.16 -6.96
CA ASP A 26 -6.83 1.82 -5.87
C ASP A 26 -7.63 2.94 -5.23
N ALA A 27 -8.31 3.77 -6.03
CA ALA A 27 -9.16 4.84 -5.52
C ALA A 27 -10.31 4.28 -4.67
N LEU A 28 -11.02 3.27 -5.17
CA LEU A 28 -12.11 2.62 -4.45
C LEU A 28 -11.61 1.95 -3.17
N THR A 29 -10.51 1.21 -3.25
CA THR A 29 -9.93 0.53 -2.09
C THR A 29 -9.47 1.53 -1.04
N LEU A 30 -8.76 2.59 -1.45
CA LEU A 30 -8.33 3.67 -0.54
C LEU A 30 -9.52 4.33 0.14
N ILE A 31 -10.51 4.80 -0.63
CA ILE A 31 -11.66 5.54 -0.11
C ILE A 31 -12.47 4.66 0.84
N THR A 32 -12.82 3.45 0.41
CA THR A 32 -13.66 2.54 1.21
C THR A 32 -12.95 2.10 2.49
N THR A 33 -11.68 1.70 2.42
CA THR A 33 -10.91 1.31 3.61
C THR A 33 -10.74 2.48 4.58
N PHE A 34 -10.44 3.68 4.09
CA PHE A 34 -10.26 4.86 4.95
C PHE A 34 -11.56 5.27 5.65
N LEU A 35 -12.68 5.33 4.90
CA LEU A 35 -13.99 5.67 5.47
C LEU A 35 -14.45 4.62 6.46
N LEU A 36 -14.26 3.33 6.15
CA LEU A 36 -14.58 2.22 7.04
C LEU A 36 -13.77 2.30 8.33
N ALA A 37 -12.47 2.61 8.25
CA ALA A 37 -11.61 2.78 9.42
C ALA A 37 -12.09 3.91 10.33
N CYS A 38 -12.39 5.08 9.74
CA CYS A 38 -12.91 6.22 10.48
C CYS A 38 -14.27 5.93 11.14
N TRP A 39 -15.15 5.23 10.42
CA TRP A 39 -16.49 4.89 10.91
C TRP A 39 -16.43 3.82 12.00
N LEU A 40 -15.83 2.65 11.75
CA LEU A 40 -15.69 1.57 12.73
C LEU A 40 -14.92 2.05 13.96
N GLY A 41 -13.79 2.73 13.75
CA GLY A 41 -12.95 3.21 14.84
C GLY A 41 -13.71 4.09 15.81
N LYS A 42 -14.43 5.11 15.30
CA LYS A 42 -15.18 6.06 16.14
C LYS A 42 -16.48 5.49 16.68
N LYS A 43 -17.29 4.85 15.83
CA LYS A 43 -18.68 4.49 16.16
C LYS A 43 -18.83 3.13 16.81
N VAL A 44 -17.96 2.17 16.47
CA VAL A 44 -18.05 0.80 17.01
C VAL A 44 -17.07 0.61 18.16
N PHE A 45 -15.82 1.02 17.99
CA PHE A 45 -14.77 0.78 19.00
C PHE A 45 -14.58 1.93 19.98
N GLY A 46 -15.08 3.13 19.68
CA GLY A 46 -14.88 4.33 20.50
C GLY A 46 -13.41 4.74 20.59
N ILE A 47 -12.66 4.56 19.50
CA ILE A 47 -11.28 5.00 19.35
C ILE A 47 -11.27 6.50 19.03
N ASP A 48 -10.27 7.23 19.54
CA ASP A 48 -10.14 8.66 19.26
C ASP A 48 -9.91 8.93 17.77
N SER A 49 -10.28 10.14 17.34
CA SER A 49 -10.26 10.49 15.92
C SER A 49 -8.87 10.41 15.28
N GLN A 50 -7.81 10.79 15.99
CA GLN A 50 -6.46 10.78 15.41
C GLN A 50 -6.01 9.34 15.19
N THR A 51 -6.16 8.47 16.19
CA THR A 51 -5.80 7.05 16.06
C THR A 51 -6.59 6.36 14.94
N ALA A 52 -7.91 6.60 14.83
CA ALA A 52 -8.72 6.02 13.77
C ALA A 52 -8.30 6.50 12.36
N ILE A 53 -7.97 7.78 12.20
CA ILE A 53 -7.49 8.34 10.93
C ILE A 53 -6.10 7.79 10.58
N LEU A 54 -5.19 7.68 11.56
CA LEU A 54 -3.85 7.13 11.33
C LEU A 54 -3.90 5.66 10.92
N ILE A 55 -4.68 4.82 11.60
CA ILE A 55 -4.89 3.41 11.23
C ILE A 55 -5.53 3.34 9.83
N GLY A 56 -6.55 4.17 9.58
CA GLY A 56 -7.18 4.25 8.27
C GLY A 56 -6.20 4.62 7.16
N ALA A 57 -5.39 5.66 7.34
CA ALA A 57 -4.38 6.09 6.37
C ALA A 57 -3.32 5.01 6.12
N GLY A 58 -2.84 4.37 7.19
CA GLY A 58 -1.89 3.26 7.09
C GLY A 58 -2.44 2.07 6.31
N SER A 59 -3.65 1.61 6.63
CA SER A 59 -4.29 0.49 5.94
C SER A 59 -4.78 0.83 4.52
N SER A 60 -5.02 2.11 4.22
CA SER A 60 -5.63 2.53 2.95
C SER A 60 -4.63 3.00 1.88
N ILE A 61 -3.32 3.11 2.16
CA ILE A 61 -2.35 3.66 1.20
C ILE A 61 -1.07 2.81 1.12
N CYS A 62 -0.04 3.16 1.90
CA CYS A 62 1.30 2.58 1.82
C CYS A 62 1.87 2.20 3.19
N GLY A 63 0.99 1.97 4.17
CA GLY A 63 1.38 1.52 5.49
C GLY A 63 2.06 2.60 6.33
N ALA A 64 3.22 2.28 6.91
CA ALA A 64 3.90 3.16 7.87
C ALA A 64 4.24 4.53 7.29
N ALA A 65 4.61 4.60 6.01
CA ALA A 65 4.91 5.86 5.32
C ALA A 65 3.67 6.79 5.25
N ALA A 66 2.47 6.23 5.04
CA ALA A 66 1.24 7.01 5.06
C ALA A 66 0.91 7.50 6.48
N VAL A 67 1.14 6.67 7.51
CA VAL A 67 0.96 7.07 8.92
C VAL A 67 1.88 8.25 9.25
N MET A 68 3.16 8.17 8.92
CA MET A 68 4.14 9.24 9.18
C MET A 68 3.85 10.52 8.38
N ALA A 69 3.35 10.40 7.15
CA ALA A 69 2.97 11.58 6.36
C ALA A 69 1.66 12.23 6.86
N THR A 70 0.80 11.46 7.51
CA THR A 70 -0.48 11.91 8.07
C THR A 70 -0.31 12.51 9.47
N GLU A 71 0.66 12.04 10.25
CA GLU A 71 1.01 12.53 11.58
C GLU A 71 1.07 14.07 11.69
N PRO A 72 1.88 14.78 10.87
CA PRO A 72 2.02 16.23 11.02
C PRO A 72 0.74 16.99 10.65
N VAL A 73 -0.11 16.42 9.80
CA VAL A 73 -1.43 16.97 9.44
C VAL A 73 -2.40 16.89 10.63
N LEU A 74 -2.31 15.81 11.40
CA LEU A 74 -3.14 15.59 12.59
C LEU A 74 -2.56 16.18 13.86
N LYS A 75 -1.25 16.52 13.88
CA LYS A 75 -0.48 16.86 15.09
C LYS A 75 -0.68 15.77 16.15
N ALA A 76 -0.47 14.51 15.74
CA ALA A 76 -0.80 13.34 16.55
C ALA A 76 0.36 12.92 17.46
N ASP A 77 0.04 12.45 18.67
CA ASP A 77 1.04 11.96 19.61
C ASP A 77 1.81 10.75 19.05
N SER A 78 3.10 10.66 19.37
CA SER A 78 3.98 9.57 18.95
C SER A 78 3.47 8.19 19.36
N SER A 79 2.74 8.09 20.48
CA SER A 79 2.10 6.86 20.93
C SER A 79 1.03 6.37 19.94
N LYS A 80 0.21 7.27 19.39
CA LYS A 80 -0.83 6.93 18.39
C LYS A 80 -0.23 6.54 17.06
N VAL A 81 0.84 7.23 16.67
CA VAL A 81 1.65 6.89 15.48
C VAL A 81 2.22 5.49 15.63
N ALA A 82 2.83 5.19 16.78
CA ALA A 82 3.37 3.87 17.07
C ALA A 82 2.28 2.79 17.01
N VAL A 83 1.10 3.02 17.60
CA VAL A 83 -0.05 2.10 17.50
C VAL A 83 -0.44 1.83 16.03
N ALA A 84 -0.62 2.87 15.23
CA ALA A 84 -1.02 2.72 13.83
C ALA A 84 0.05 1.98 13.00
N VAL A 85 1.33 2.36 13.13
CA VAL A 85 2.44 1.67 12.47
C VAL A 85 2.49 0.19 12.90
N SER A 86 2.28 -0.09 14.19
CA SER A 86 2.25 -1.48 14.70
C SER A 86 1.19 -2.32 14.00
N THR A 87 -0.03 -1.78 13.86
CA THR A 87 -1.11 -2.51 13.17
C THR A 87 -0.77 -2.81 11.71
N VAL A 88 -0.21 -1.83 11.00
CA VAL A 88 0.21 -1.97 9.60
C VAL A 88 1.26 -3.07 9.46
N VAL A 89 2.30 -3.04 10.30
CA VAL A 89 3.40 -4.01 10.22
C VAL A 89 2.89 -5.43 10.47
N VAL A 90 2.00 -5.62 11.45
CA VAL A 90 1.44 -6.94 11.79
C VAL A 90 0.62 -7.51 10.65
N PHE A 91 -0.40 -6.77 10.20
CA PHE A 91 -1.31 -7.26 9.16
C PHE A 91 -0.63 -7.30 7.79
N GLY A 92 0.29 -6.39 7.52
CA GLY A 92 1.10 -6.45 6.32
C GLY A 92 2.08 -7.62 6.31
N THR A 93 2.67 -7.99 7.45
CA THR A 93 3.49 -9.21 7.57
C THR A 93 2.64 -10.47 7.38
N LEU A 94 1.44 -10.51 7.96
CA LEU A 94 0.49 -11.59 7.71
C LEU A 94 0.13 -11.69 6.22
N ALA A 95 -0.03 -10.56 5.54
CA ALA A 95 -0.35 -10.51 4.12
C ALA A 95 0.69 -11.19 3.23
N ILE A 96 1.99 -11.14 3.60
CA ILE A 96 3.07 -11.82 2.85
C ILE A 96 2.78 -13.32 2.68
N PHE A 97 2.18 -13.95 3.70
CA PHE A 97 1.86 -15.37 3.67
C PHE A 97 0.44 -15.65 3.18
N VAL A 98 -0.52 -14.81 3.59
CA VAL A 98 -1.94 -15.01 3.26
C VAL A 98 -2.19 -14.87 1.76
N TYR A 99 -1.58 -13.90 1.07
CA TYR A 99 -1.87 -13.67 -0.35
C TYR A 99 -1.36 -14.79 -1.28
N PRO A 100 -0.10 -15.27 -1.17
CA PRO A 100 0.35 -16.43 -1.94
C PRO A 100 -0.47 -17.69 -1.63
N TRP A 101 -0.85 -17.88 -0.37
CA TRP A 101 -1.71 -19.00 0.02
C TRP A 101 -3.10 -18.89 -0.60
N LEU A 102 -3.72 -17.71 -0.61
CA LEU A 102 -4.99 -17.45 -1.28
C LEU A 102 -4.90 -17.65 -2.80
N TYR A 103 -3.78 -17.28 -3.42
CA TYR A 103 -3.54 -17.54 -4.84
C TYR A 103 -3.49 -19.05 -5.12
N GLN A 104 -2.75 -19.82 -4.33
CA GLN A 104 -2.69 -21.28 -4.47
C GLN A 104 -4.06 -21.95 -4.26
N LEU A 105 -4.85 -21.46 -3.29
CA LEU A 105 -6.23 -21.92 -3.11
C LEU A 105 -7.10 -21.56 -4.32
N ASN A 106 -6.93 -20.37 -4.91
CA ASN A 106 -7.60 -19.96 -6.14
C ASN A 106 -7.27 -20.87 -7.31
N GLU A 107 -6.00 -21.20 -7.50
CA GLU A 107 -5.56 -22.14 -8.53
C GLU A 107 -6.18 -23.53 -8.34
N HIS A 108 -6.39 -23.97 -7.09
CA HIS A 108 -7.00 -25.27 -6.81
C HIS A 108 -8.53 -25.28 -7.00
N PHE A 109 -9.22 -24.28 -6.46
CA PHE A 109 -10.70 -24.25 -6.41
C PHE A 109 -11.35 -23.48 -7.56
N GLN A 110 -10.60 -22.65 -8.28
CA GLN A 110 -11.05 -21.85 -9.44
C GLN A 110 -12.32 -21.00 -9.16
N TRP A 111 -12.46 -20.54 -7.90
CA TRP A 111 -13.52 -19.65 -7.43
C TRP A 111 -13.52 -18.24 -8.06
N LEU A 112 -12.37 -17.73 -8.51
CA LEU A 112 -12.24 -16.43 -9.17
C LEU A 112 -11.37 -16.56 -10.44
N PRO A 113 -11.74 -15.89 -11.56
CA PRO A 113 -11.01 -15.94 -12.82
C PRO A 113 -9.81 -14.99 -12.79
N PHE A 114 -8.92 -15.13 -11.81
CA PHE A 114 -7.70 -14.32 -11.72
C PHE A 114 -6.53 -14.97 -12.46
N SER A 115 -5.88 -14.19 -13.32
CA SER A 115 -4.55 -14.47 -13.82
C SER A 115 -3.50 -14.04 -12.79
N GLN A 116 -2.23 -14.36 -13.01
CA GLN A 116 -1.15 -13.84 -12.18
C GLN A 116 -1.16 -12.31 -12.13
N GLU A 117 -1.34 -11.66 -13.28
CA GLU A 117 -1.39 -10.20 -13.38
C GLU A 117 -2.56 -9.61 -12.58
N THR A 118 -3.78 -10.12 -12.77
CA THR A 118 -4.95 -9.57 -12.07
C THR A 118 -4.95 -9.87 -10.58
N PHE A 119 -4.41 -11.01 -10.16
CA PHE A 119 -4.14 -11.28 -8.75
C PHE A 119 -3.03 -10.36 -8.20
N GLY A 120 -2.04 -10.04 -9.02
CA GLY A 120 -1.01 -9.05 -8.71
C GLY A 120 -1.62 -7.68 -8.45
N ILE A 121 -2.50 -7.18 -9.32
CA ILE A 121 -3.24 -5.92 -9.09
C ILE A 121 -4.04 -6.00 -7.78
N TYR A 122 -4.71 -7.12 -7.51
CA TYR A 122 -5.41 -7.32 -6.25
C TYR A 122 -4.46 -7.26 -5.04
N ALA A 123 -3.34 -7.96 -5.06
CA ALA A 123 -2.34 -7.93 -4.00
C ALA A 123 -1.76 -6.51 -3.81
N GLY A 124 -1.37 -5.85 -4.88
CA GLY A 124 -0.80 -4.49 -4.87
C GLY A 124 -1.77 -3.45 -4.33
N SER A 125 -3.04 -3.54 -4.72
CA SER A 125 -4.09 -2.61 -4.29
C SER A 125 -4.53 -2.81 -2.84
N THR A 126 -4.23 -3.95 -2.19
CA THR A 126 -4.79 -4.30 -0.87
C THR A 126 -3.75 -4.58 0.22
N ILE A 127 -2.57 -5.12 -0.10
CA ILE A 127 -1.46 -5.28 0.88
C ILE A 127 -1.00 -3.90 1.34
N HIS A 128 -0.46 -3.77 2.56
CA HIS A 128 -0.21 -2.46 3.16
C HIS A 128 1.02 -1.77 2.57
N GLU A 129 2.18 -2.44 2.56
CA GLU A 129 3.47 -1.83 2.20
C GLU A 129 4.10 -2.41 0.93
N VAL A 130 5.00 -1.62 0.34
CA VAL A 130 5.68 -1.98 -0.91
C VAL A 130 6.55 -3.22 -0.76
N ALA A 131 7.34 -3.32 0.32
CA ALA A 131 8.20 -4.47 0.54
C ALA A 131 7.39 -5.77 0.70
N GLN A 132 6.22 -5.68 1.34
CA GLN A 132 5.31 -6.81 1.52
C GLN A 132 4.66 -7.22 0.19
N VAL A 133 4.31 -6.24 -0.64
CA VAL A 133 3.79 -6.48 -2.00
C VAL A 133 4.81 -7.18 -2.87
N VAL A 134 6.07 -6.72 -2.87
CA VAL A 134 7.16 -7.39 -3.60
C VAL A 134 7.31 -8.83 -3.10
N ALA A 135 7.34 -9.04 -1.78
CA ALA A 135 7.48 -10.36 -1.19
C ALA A 135 6.35 -11.33 -1.59
N ALA A 136 5.10 -10.88 -1.47
CA ALA A 136 3.93 -11.68 -1.80
C ALA A 136 3.82 -11.94 -3.31
N GLY A 137 4.03 -10.91 -4.13
CA GLY A 137 4.01 -11.03 -5.59
C GLY A 137 5.10 -11.97 -6.09
N HIS A 138 6.32 -11.85 -5.56
CA HIS A 138 7.44 -12.73 -5.90
C HIS A 138 7.15 -14.21 -5.62
N ALA A 139 6.46 -14.49 -4.50
CA ALA A 139 6.06 -15.85 -4.14
C ALA A 139 4.96 -16.43 -5.05
N ILE A 140 4.26 -15.60 -5.82
CA ILE A 140 3.22 -15.99 -6.77
C ILE A 140 3.81 -16.17 -8.17
N GLY A 141 4.55 -15.18 -8.66
CA GLY A 141 5.16 -15.19 -9.99
C GLY A 141 5.57 -13.79 -10.47
N PRO A 142 6.42 -13.71 -11.51
CA PRO A 142 6.97 -12.44 -11.99
C PRO A 142 5.89 -11.46 -12.49
N ASP A 143 4.83 -11.96 -13.14
CA ASP A 143 3.75 -11.12 -13.64
C ASP A 143 2.91 -10.55 -12.49
N ALA A 144 2.63 -11.36 -11.47
CA ALA A 144 1.97 -10.92 -10.25
C ALA A 144 2.81 -9.88 -9.50
N GLU A 145 4.12 -10.10 -9.37
CA GLU A 145 5.04 -9.18 -8.71
C GLU A 145 5.05 -7.82 -9.40
N ASN A 146 5.25 -7.80 -10.72
CA ASN A 146 5.27 -6.57 -11.51
C ASN A 146 3.95 -5.80 -11.39
N ALA A 147 2.82 -6.47 -11.61
CA ALA A 147 1.50 -5.86 -11.54
C ALA A 147 1.18 -5.34 -10.13
N ALA A 148 1.56 -6.09 -9.10
CA ALA A 148 1.35 -5.68 -7.71
C ALA A 148 2.18 -4.45 -7.34
N VAL A 149 3.44 -4.38 -7.78
CA VAL A 149 4.29 -3.20 -7.57
C VAL A 149 3.72 -1.99 -8.29
N ILE A 150 3.24 -2.14 -9.53
CA ILE A 150 2.61 -1.05 -10.28
C ILE A 150 1.38 -0.52 -9.53
N ALA A 151 0.42 -1.39 -9.19
CA ALA A 151 -0.78 -1.00 -8.45
C ALA A 151 -0.41 -0.32 -7.12
N LYS A 152 0.52 -0.90 -6.35
CA LYS A 152 0.98 -0.29 -5.10
C LYS A 152 1.58 1.12 -5.31
N MET A 153 2.31 1.35 -6.39
CA MET A 153 2.88 2.68 -6.69
C MET A 153 1.81 3.70 -7.08
N ILE A 154 0.79 3.29 -7.84
CA ILE A 154 -0.37 4.13 -8.14
C ILE A 154 -1.03 4.59 -6.83
N ARG A 155 -1.33 3.65 -5.92
CA ARG A 155 -1.88 3.94 -4.59
C ARG A 155 -0.99 4.85 -3.75
N VAL A 156 0.34 4.65 -3.78
CA VAL A 156 1.30 5.54 -3.10
C VAL A 156 1.20 6.98 -3.61
N MET A 157 1.04 7.18 -4.93
CA MET A 157 0.90 8.53 -5.50
C MET A 157 -0.40 9.22 -5.06
N MET A 158 -1.43 8.46 -4.70
CA MET A 158 -2.67 9.00 -4.12
C MET A 158 -2.50 9.58 -2.71
N LEU A 159 -1.32 9.43 -2.08
CA LEU A 159 -1.03 10.05 -0.79
C LEU A 159 -1.13 11.58 -0.85
N ALA A 160 -0.59 12.20 -1.91
CA ALA A 160 -0.61 13.65 -2.06
C ALA A 160 -2.05 14.23 -2.11
N PRO A 161 -2.96 13.76 -2.98
CA PRO A 161 -4.35 14.22 -2.97
C PRO A 161 -5.07 13.84 -1.66
N PHE A 162 -4.79 12.67 -1.07
CA PHE A 162 -5.35 12.29 0.23
C PHE A 162 -5.00 13.31 1.34
N LEU A 163 -3.73 13.68 1.48
CA LEU A 163 -3.29 14.62 2.52
C LEU A 163 -3.88 16.03 2.32
N LEU A 164 -4.04 16.46 1.07
CA LEU A 164 -4.73 17.72 0.73
C LEU A 164 -6.19 17.71 1.20
N LEU A 165 -6.93 16.64 0.87
CA LEU A 165 -8.32 16.48 1.29
C LEU A 165 -8.45 16.38 2.82
N LEU A 166 -7.58 15.61 3.47
CA LEU A 166 -7.57 15.46 4.92
C LEU A 166 -7.26 16.78 5.64
N SER A 167 -6.25 17.51 5.18
CA SER A 167 -5.92 18.83 5.72
C SER A 167 -7.09 19.80 5.57
N GLY A 168 -7.73 19.83 4.40
CA GLY A 168 -8.92 20.65 4.16
C GLY A 168 -10.08 20.28 5.09
N TYR A 169 -10.30 18.99 5.34
CA TYR A 169 -11.33 18.51 6.27
C TYR A 169 -11.06 18.97 7.71
N ILE A 170 -9.82 18.87 8.19
CA ILE A 170 -9.44 19.28 9.56
C ILE A 170 -9.50 20.81 9.72
N SER A 171 -9.03 21.56 8.73
CA SER A 171 -9.04 23.03 8.76
C SER A 171 -10.46 23.62 8.77
N ARG A 172 -11.47 22.92 8.25
CA ARG A 172 -12.87 23.38 8.29
C ARG A 172 -13.50 23.28 9.68
N GLY A 173 -12.96 22.43 10.57
CA GLY A 173 -13.45 22.25 11.94
C GLY A 173 -12.84 23.23 12.96
N SER A 174 -11.71 23.85 12.65
CA SER A 174 -11.06 24.87 13.49
C SER A 174 -11.22 26.25 12.86
N ALA A 175 -11.91 27.16 13.54
CA ALA A 175 -12.17 28.53 13.07
C ALA A 175 -10.92 29.46 13.07
N GLY A 176 -9.76 28.95 12.66
CA GLY A 176 -8.48 29.66 12.69
C GLY A 176 -7.56 29.24 11.54
N LYS A 177 -6.95 30.26 10.91
CA LYS A 177 -5.94 30.25 9.82
C LYS A 177 -5.53 28.87 9.31
N ALA A 178 -5.90 28.59 8.05
CA ALA A 178 -5.35 27.47 7.28
C ALA A 178 -3.82 27.61 7.15
N GLU A 179 -3.07 26.95 8.03
CA GLU A 179 -1.65 26.66 7.76
C GLU A 179 -1.61 25.81 6.48
N LYS A 180 -0.80 26.24 5.51
CA LYS A 180 -0.60 25.49 4.26
C LYS A 180 -0.07 24.10 4.63
N SER A 181 -0.89 23.07 4.44
CA SER A 181 -0.43 21.68 4.58
C SER A 181 0.71 21.45 3.60
N ALA A 182 1.82 20.95 4.12
CA ALA A 182 2.95 20.53 3.30
C ALA A 182 2.47 19.33 2.45
N ILE A 183 2.42 19.51 1.13
CA ILE A 183 2.17 18.40 0.22
C ILE A 183 3.39 17.49 0.29
N THR A 184 3.24 16.34 0.95
CA THR A 184 4.27 15.30 0.94
C THR A 184 4.19 14.52 -0.35
N ILE A 185 5.05 14.87 -1.31
CA ILE A 185 5.19 14.12 -2.55
C ILE A 185 6.08 12.90 -2.29
N PRO A 186 5.63 11.67 -2.61
CA PRO A 186 6.45 10.48 -2.46
C PRO A 186 7.51 10.43 -3.57
N TRP A 187 8.62 11.15 -3.38
CA TRP A 187 9.67 11.28 -4.40
C TRP A 187 10.22 9.93 -4.90
N PHE A 188 10.22 8.90 -4.05
CA PHE A 188 10.64 7.56 -4.49
C PHE A 188 9.70 6.95 -5.55
N ALA A 189 8.39 7.21 -5.47
CA ALA A 189 7.42 6.72 -6.45
C ALA A 189 7.53 7.51 -7.77
N VAL A 190 7.81 8.81 -7.69
CA VAL A 190 8.06 9.63 -8.89
C VAL A 190 9.37 9.21 -9.57
N LEU A 191 10.44 8.97 -8.81
CA LEU A 191 11.71 8.46 -9.35
C LEU A 191 11.55 7.05 -9.93
N PHE A 192 10.71 6.20 -9.34
CA PHE A 192 10.36 4.90 -9.92
C PHE A 192 9.73 5.04 -11.31
N ILE A 193 8.77 5.94 -11.50
CA ILE A 193 8.18 6.20 -12.83
C ILE A 193 9.21 6.76 -13.81
N ALA A 194 10.08 7.67 -13.35
CA ALA A 194 11.14 8.21 -14.19
C ALA A 194 12.08 7.09 -14.68
N VAL A 195 12.49 6.19 -13.79
CA VAL A 195 13.33 5.04 -14.11
C VAL A 195 12.64 4.04 -15.04
N ALA A 196 11.35 3.74 -14.81
CA ALA A 196 10.55 2.94 -15.74
C ALA A 196 10.49 3.59 -17.14
N GLY A 197 10.43 4.92 -17.21
CA GLY A 197 10.53 5.67 -18.46
C GLY A 197 11.89 5.47 -19.15
N LEU A 198 13.00 5.57 -18.40
CA LEU A 198 14.34 5.31 -18.95
C LEU A 198 14.45 3.92 -19.57
N ASN A 199 13.87 2.91 -18.89
CA ASN A 199 13.83 1.54 -19.39
C ASN A 199 12.95 1.41 -20.65
N SER A 200 11.78 2.06 -20.66
CA SER A 200 10.82 2.02 -21.77
C SER A 200 11.38 2.58 -23.08
N PHE A 201 12.21 3.62 -22.99
CA PHE A 201 12.85 4.24 -24.14
C PHE A 201 14.20 3.60 -24.50
N ASN A 202 14.60 2.52 -23.82
CA ASN A 202 15.89 1.85 -24.01
C ASN A 202 17.09 2.82 -23.95
N LEU A 203 17.03 3.82 -23.07
CA LEU A 203 18.04 4.89 -23.00
C LEU A 203 19.37 4.43 -22.39
N LEU A 204 19.41 3.25 -21.78
CA LEU A 204 20.60 2.67 -21.15
C LEU A 204 20.99 1.33 -21.81
N PRO A 205 22.28 0.99 -21.87
CA PRO A 205 22.72 -0.32 -22.36
C PRO A 205 22.14 -1.48 -21.53
N ALA A 206 21.71 -2.55 -22.18
CA ALA A 206 21.12 -3.72 -21.52
C ALA A 206 22.02 -4.36 -20.45
N THR A 207 23.35 -4.26 -20.59
CA THR A 207 24.29 -4.73 -19.56
C THR A 207 24.22 -3.88 -18.30
N LEU A 208 24.13 -2.55 -18.44
CA LEU A 208 23.98 -1.65 -17.30
C LEU A 208 22.64 -1.89 -16.59
N VAL A 209 21.55 -2.03 -17.35
CA VAL A 209 20.22 -2.36 -16.81
C VAL A 209 20.26 -3.66 -15.99
N ARG A 210 20.91 -4.73 -16.48
CA ARG A 210 21.06 -5.99 -15.73
C ARG A 210 21.82 -5.82 -14.41
N HIS A 211 22.87 -5.00 -14.37
CA HIS A 211 23.57 -4.70 -13.13
C HIS A 211 22.70 -3.91 -12.15
N LEU A 212 21.93 -2.95 -12.64
CA LEU A 212 20.98 -2.16 -11.82
C LEU A 212 19.87 -3.05 -11.25
N ILE A 213 19.35 -3.98 -12.05
CA ILE A 213 18.36 -4.98 -11.63
C ILE A 213 18.95 -5.92 -10.56
N THR A 214 20.20 -6.36 -10.74
CA THR A 214 20.88 -7.19 -9.73
C THR A 214 21.04 -6.42 -8.42
N ALA A 215 21.44 -5.15 -8.49
CA ALA A 215 21.55 -4.29 -7.32
C ALA A 215 20.19 -4.07 -6.64
N ASP A 216 19.10 -3.89 -7.41
CA ASP A 216 17.75 -3.80 -6.86
C ASP A 216 17.39 -5.04 -6.03
N THR A 217 17.71 -6.24 -6.53
CA THR A 217 17.39 -7.49 -5.84
C THR A 217 18.08 -7.57 -4.49
N TRP A 218 19.37 -7.24 -4.42
CA TRP A 218 20.11 -7.19 -3.16
C TRP A 218 19.54 -6.14 -2.21
N MET A 219 19.17 -4.96 -2.71
CA MET A 219 18.57 -3.90 -1.91
C MET A 219 17.20 -4.29 -1.34
N LEU A 220 16.36 -4.93 -2.15
CA LEU A 220 15.03 -5.39 -1.71
C LEU A 220 15.15 -6.55 -0.73
N ALA A 221 16.07 -7.50 -0.97
CA ALA A 221 16.36 -8.57 -0.02
C ALA A 221 16.83 -8.01 1.34
N MET A 222 17.75 -7.04 1.34
CA MET A 222 18.18 -6.35 2.56
C MET A 222 17.03 -5.61 3.26
N ALA A 223 16.18 -4.92 2.50
CA ALA A 223 15.03 -4.21 3.05
C ALA A 223 14.01 -5.18 3.69
N MET A 224 13.73 -6.30 3.04
CA MET A 224 12.83 -7.34 3.57
C MET A 224 13.42 -8.04 4.80
N ALA A 225 14.72 -8.31 4.81
CA ALA A 225 15.41 -8.85 5.98
C ALA A 225 15.35 -7.87 7.16
N ALA A 226 15.61 -6.58 6.91
CA ALA A 226 15.49 -5.53 7.91
C ALA A 226 14.05 -5.40 8.45
N LEU A 227 13.04 -5.48 7.58
CA LEU A 227 11.62 -5.50 7.98
C LEU A 227 11.32 -6.68 8.90
N GLY A 228 11.83 -7.88 8.58
CA GLY A 228 11.69 -9.07 9.43
C GLY A 228 12.35 -8.89 10.82
N LEU A 229 13.56 -8.34 10.86
CA LEU A 229 14.30 -8.11 12.12
C LEU A 229 13.73 -7.00 12.99
N THR A 230 13.07 -6.00 12.39
CA THR A 230 12.47 -4.84 13.08
C THR A 230 11.00 -5.07 13.44
N THR A 231 10.40 -6.19 13.00
CA THR A 231 9.03 -6.55 13.37
C THR A 231 9.00 -6.96 14.84
N HIS A 232 8.75 -5.98 15.72
CA HIS A 232 8.74 -6.20 17.15
C HIS A 232 7.35 -6.62 17.65
N ILE A 233 7.28 -7.75 18.36
CA ILE A 233 6.09 -8.19 19.11
C ILE A 233 5.66 -7.13 20.17
N SER A 234 6.60 -6.30 20.63
CA SER A 234 6.30 -5.19 21.55
C SER A 234 5.38 -4.13 20.95
N ALA A 235 5.39 -3.96 19.62
CA ALA A 235 4.54 -3.05 18.88
C ALA A 235 3.04 -3.44 19.01
N VAL A 236 2.76 -4.75 18.94
CA VAL A 236 1.42 -5.32 19.18
C VAL A 236 0.93 -5.05 20.60
N ARG A 237 1.82 -5.22 21.59
CA ARG A 237 1.49 -5.05 23.00
C ARG A 237 1.15 -3.60 23.36
N GLN A 238 1.73 -2.64 22.65
CA GLN A 238 1.48 -1.20 22.84
C GLN A 238 0.21 -0.69 22.14
N ALA A 239 -0.28 -1.38 21.10
CA ALA A 239 -1.42 -0.95 20.32
C ALA A 239 -2.76 -0.97 21.09
N GLY A 240 -2.90 -1.86 22.09
CA GLY A 240 -4.16 -2.09 22.79
C GLY A 240 -5.17 -2.88 21.95
N VAL A 241 -6.18 -3.45 22.62
CA VAL A 241 -7.11 -4.41 21.99
C VAL A 241 -7.97 -3.76 20.91
N LYS A 242 -8.46 -2.54 21.14
CA LYS A 242 -9.39 -1.87 20.20
C LYS A 242 -8.75 -1.54 18.85
N PRO A 243 -7.56 -0.92 18.78
CA PRO A 243 -6.85 -0.71 17.50
C PRO A 243 -6.55 -2.00 16.74
N ILE A 244 -6.17 -3.07 17.45
CA ILE A 244 -5.93 -4.38 16.83
C ILE A 244 -7.22 -4.93 16.22
N LEU A 245 -8.35 -4.90 16.94
CA LEU A 245 -9.64 -5.35 16.41
C LEU A 245 -10.08 -4.54 15.18
N LEU A 246 -9.89 -3.22 15.21
CA LEU A 246 -10.16 -2.36 14.05
C LEU A 246 -9.30 -2.81 12.86
N ALA A 247 -8.00 -2.94 13.05
CA ALA A 247 -7.08 -3.34 12.00
C ALA A 247 -7.36 -4.77 11.48
N THR A 248 -7.78 -5.71 12.33
CA THR A 248 -8.26 -7.03 11.90
C THR A 248 -9.45 -6.90 10.95
N LEU A 249 -10.46 -6.09 11.30
CA LEU A 249 -11.63 -5.89 10.44
C LEU A 249 -11.26 -5.21 9.12
N LEU A 250 -10.35 -4.25 9.15
CA LEU A 250 -9.83 -3.61 7.93
C LEU A 250 -9.04 -4.60 7.07
N PHE A 251 -8.26 -5.49 7.68
CA PHE A 251 -7.55 -6.54 6.96
C PHE A 251 -8.52 -7.53 6.30
N VAL A 252 -9.55 -7.98 7.01
CA VAL A 252 -10.61 -8.82 6.44
C VAL A 252 -11.34 -8.08 5.31
N TRP A 253 -11.61 -6.78 5.48
CA TRP A 253 -12.18 -5.95 4.42
C TRP A 253 -11.26 -5.86 3.19
N LEU A 254 -9.95 -5.65 3.38
CA LEU A 254 -8.99 -5.61 2.28
C LEU A 254 -8.92 -6.94 1.53
N LEU A 255 -9.04 -8.07 2.23
CA LEU A 255 -9.12 -9.39 1.60
C LEU A 255 -10.43 -9.56 0.81
N VAL A 256 -11.57 -9.42 1.48
CA VAL A 256 -12.88 -9.75 0.89
C VAL A 256 -13.42 -8.62 0.03
N GLY A 257 -13.52 -7.42 0.60
CA GLY A 257 -14.00 -6.22 -0.08
C GLY A 257 -13.04 -5.75 -1.16
N GLY A 258 -11.73 -5.78 -0.90
CA GLY A 258 -10.72 -5.49 -1.93
C GLY A 258 -10.75 -6.49 -3.08
N GLY A 259 -10.92 -7.80 -2.79
CA GLY A 259 -11.12 -8.82 -3.82
C GLY A 259 -12.38 -8.56 -4.65
N ALA A 260 -13.50 -8.22 -4.02
CA ALA A 260 -14.75 -7.88 -4.70
C ALA A 260 -14.61 -6.62 -5.58
N ILE A 261 -13.91 -5.58 -5.12
CA ILE A 261 -13.63 -4.38 -5.91
C ILE A 261 -12.83 -4.75 -7.16
N ASN A 262 -11.76 -5.54 -7.01
CA ASN A 262 -10.93 -5.98 -8.12
C ASN A 262 -11.75 -6.77 -9.15
N GLN A 263 -12.52 -7.76 -8.70
CA GLN A 263 -13.36 -8.57 -9.57
C GLN A 263 -14.39 -7.73 -10.31
N LEU A 264 -15.07 -6.80 -9.61
CA LEU A 264 -16.08 -5.95 -10.22
C LEU A 264 -15.47 -5.02 -11.29
N VAL A 265 -14.37 -4.34 -10.98
CA VAL A 265 -13.75 -3.38 -11.91
C VAL A 265 -13.17 -4.09 -13.12
N GLN A 266 -12.48 -5.22 -12.92
CA GLN A 266 -11.92 -6.01 -14.03
C GLN A 266 -12.98 -6.69 -14.89
N HIS A 267 -14.20 -6.88 -14.38
CA HIS A 267 -15.31 -7.36 -15.18
C HIS A 267 -15.97 -6.26 -16.02
N LEU A 268 -15.88 -5.01 -15.58
CA LEU A 268 -16.52 -3.85 -16.23
C LEU A 268 -15.64 -3.14 -17.26
N LEU A 269 -14.32 -3.31 -17.20
CA LEU A 269 -13.31 -2.66 -18.06
C LEU A 269 -12.51 -3.71 -18.81
#